data_AF-A0A7C8YMZ6-F1
#
_entry.id   AF-A0A7C8YMZ6-F1
#
_cell.length_a   1.000
_cell.length_b   1.000
_cell.length_c   1.000
_cell.angle_alpha   90.00
_cell.angle_beta   90.00
_cell.angle_gamma   90.00
#
_symmetry.space_group_name_H-M   'P 1'
#
loop_
_entity.id
_entity.type
_entity.pdbx_description
1 polymer ?
#
loop_
_entity_poly.entity_id
_entity_poly.type
_entity_poly.pdbx_seq_one_letter_code
_entity_poly.pdbx_strand_id
1 'polypeptide(L)'
;LNVLLRVSSTMSNSPYILVLDCDMYCNDSNSARQAMCFYVDPRTPSSLGWVQFPQKFHNISGTDIYDSQLRTTWAIYWPGFDGLQGPVISGTNFYIRRKALFGFDIDDGSVPKDIRDCFGSSNEFIKSISQNDKSSAIKSRDISPVLLEEAHFVASCTYEKGTIWGDKVGFRYDSVVEDVMTGAYLQHKGWRSAYLNPARPQFLGTATANLDELLVQGIRWNAGLLEIGLSKYCPLIYRPSRMQFLHKLATTWISLFPIEFLSIWCFAIIPSLCFVYGIPLYPKVSDPFFIAFAFVFIASRFKGICEDFI
;
A
#
# COMPACT_ATOMS: atom_id res chain seq x y z
N LEU A 1 9.21 -9.27 7.31
CA LEU A 1 9.92 -8.51 6.25
C LEU A 1 11.15 -7.74 6.76
N ASN A 2 11.09 -7.01 7.89
CA ASN A 2 12.24 -6.20 8.39
C ASN A 2 13.54 -6.99 8.62
N VAL A 3 13.46 -8.22 9.14
CA VAL A 3 14.63 -9.10 9.26
C VAL A 3 15.29 -9.36 7.90
N LEU A 4 14.50 -9.71 6.87
CA LEU A 4 14.99 -9.94 5.51
C LEU A 4 15.61 -8.67 4.91
N LEU A 5 15.06 -7.49 5.23
CA LEU A 5 15.62 -6.22 4.81
C LEU A 5 17.03 -6.01 5.38
N ARG A 6 17.25 -6.30 6.67
CA ARG A 6 18.58 -6.21 7.30
C ARG A 6 19.56 -7.23 6.75
N VAL A 7 19.19 -8.51 6.74
CA VAL A 7 20.03 -9.61 6.26
C VAL A 7 20.42 -9.39 4.79
N SER A 8 19.48 -9.02 3.94
CA SER A 8 19.79 -8.76 2.53
C SER A 8 20.75 -7.58 2.34
N SER A 9 20.74 -6.59 3.25
CA SER A 9 21.66 -5.45 3.17
C SER A 9 23.10 -5.83 3.45
N THR A 10 23.35 -6.76 4.38
CA THR A 10 24.70 -7.25 4.65
C THR A 10 25.18 -8.16 3.52
N MET A 11 24.31 -9.05 3.03
CA MET A 11 24.66 -10.07 2.04
C MET A 11 24.81 -9.53 0.61
N SER A 12 23.74 -8.98 0.03
CA SER A 12 23.67 -8.60 -1.39
C SER A 12 23.53 -7.09 -1.61
N ASN A 13 23.04 -6.36 -0.61
CA ASN A 13 22.82 -4.91 -0.62
C ASN A 13 22.14 -4.36 -1.88
N SER A 14 21.22 -5.11 -2.49
CA SER A 14 20.51 -4.64 -3.69
C SER A 14 19.72 -3.34 -3.40
N PRO A 15 19.87 -2.29 -4.22
CA PRO A 15 19.17 -1.00 -4.01
C PRO A 15 17.66 -1.10 -4.24
N TYR A 16 17.21 -2.12 -4.96
CA TYR A 16 15.80 -2.40 -5.23
C TYR A 16 15.41 -3.76 -4.66
N ILE A 17 14.20 -3.84 -4.12
CA ILE A 17 13.66 -5.03 -3.46
C ILE A 17 12.31 -5.33 -4.09
N LEU A 18 12.09 -6.57 -4.51
CA LEU A 18 10.77 -7.10 -4.83
C LEU A 18 10.13 -7.66 -3.56
N VAL A 19 8.91 -7.26 -3.27
CA VAL A 19 8.07 -7.89 -2.24
C VAL A 19 6.99 -8.70 -2.95
N LEU A 20 6.92 -9.99 -2.60
CA LEU A 20 6.07 -10.98 -3.23
C LEU A 20 5.62 -11.99 -2.19
N ASP A 21 4.31 -12.22 -2.10
CA ASP A 21 3.70 -13.24 -1.25
C ASP A 21 3.86 -14.65 -1.84
N CYS A 22 3.71 -15.68 -1.01
CA CYS A 22 3.92 -17.07 -1.39
C CYS A 22 2.86 -17.64 -2.34
N ASP A 23 1.66 -17.04 -2.34
CA ASP A 23 0.55 -17.36 -3.23
C ASP A 23 0.63 -16.59 -4.56
N MET A 24 1.65 -15.73 -4.74
CA MET A 24 1.92 -14.96 -5.94
C MET A 24 3.18 -15.46 -6.65
N TYR A 25 3.17 -15.48 -7.97
CA TYR A 25 4.35 -15.79 -8.79
C TYR A 25 4.50 -14.81 -9.95
N CYS A 26 5.75 -14.69 -10.43
CA CYS A 26 6.08 -13.90 -11.59
C CYS A 26 5.58 -14.59 -12.87
N ASN A 27 4.52 -14.05 -13.47
CA ASN A 27 3.92 -14.55 -14.71
C ASN A 27 4.61 -13.99 -15.96
N ASP A 28 5.21 -12.81 -15.89
CA ASP A 28 6.00 -12.21 -16.98
C ASP A 28 7.43 -11.92 -16.48
N SER A 29 8.42 -12.57 -17.09
CA SER A 29 9.84 -12.42 -16.75
C SER A 29 10.37 -10.99 -16.93
N ASN A 30 9.62 -10.11 -17.59
CA ASN A 30 9.97 -8.70 -17.76
C ASN A 30 9.52 -7.79 -16.61
N SER A 31 8.85 -8.30 -15.58
CA SER A 31 8.35 -7.50 -14.44
C SER A 31 9.41 -6.57 -13.83
N ALA A 32 10.59 -7.11 -13.52
CA ALA A 32 11.72 -6.35 -13.01
C ALA A 32 12.19 -5.29 -14.01
N ARG A 33 12.32 -5.66 -15.29
CA ARG A 33 12.76 -4.73 -16.35
C ARG A 33 11.79 -3.55 -16.49
N GLN A 34 10.49 -3.82 -16.46
CA GLN A 34 9.47 -2.78 -16.57
C GLN A 34 9.47 -1.85 -15.35
N ALA A 35 9.61 -2.38 -14.13
CA ALA A 35 9.74 -1.55 -12.93
C ALA A 35 11.02 -0.68 -13.00
N MET A 36 12.13 -1.25 -13.46
CA MET A 36 13.41 -0.53 -13.60
C MET A 36 13.34 0.61 -14.62
N CYS A 37 12.47 0.55 -15.65
CA CYS A 37 12.27 1.67 -16.57
C CYS A 37 11.86 2.95 -15.83
N PHE A 38 11.04 2.85 -14.78
CA PHE A 38 10.69 4.02 -13.96
C PHE A 38 11.90 4.55 -13.19
N TYR A 39 12.70 3.67 -12.58
CA TYR A 39 13.80 4.10 -11.74
C TYR A 39 15.03 4.64 -12.46
N VAL A 40 15.24 4.21 -13.71
CA VAL A 40 16.39 4.57 -14.53
C VAL A 40 16.08 5.77 -15.44
N ASP A 41 14.81 6.08 -15.70
CA ASP A 41 14.43 7.27 -16.48
C ASP A 41 14.88 8.55 -15.74
N PRO A 42 15.75 9.39 -16.35
CA PRO A 42 16.22 10.65 -15.75
C PRO A 42 15.11 11.66 -15.45
N ARG A 43 13.93 11.51 -16.08
CA ARG A 43 12.76 12.37 -15.87
C ARG A 43 11.95 11.96 -14.64
N THR A 44 12.14 10.74 -14.15
CA THR A 44 11.45 10.28 -12.94
C THR A 44 12.03 11.00 -11.72
N PRO A 45 11.19 11.55 -10.84
CA PRO A 45 11.67 12.24 -9.65
C PRO A 45 12.45 11.29 -8.73
N SER A 46 13.47 11.82 -8.05
CA SER A 46 14.25 11.09 -7.04
C SER A 46 13.39 10.53 -5.91
N SER A 47 12.22 11.15 -5.69
CA SER A 47 11.21 10.75 -4.72
C SER A 47 10.38 9.53 -5.12
N LEU A 48 10.53 8.96 -6.31
CA LEU A 48 9.87 7.68 -6.62
C LEU A 48 10.44 6.57 -5.74
N GLY A 49 9.61 6.06 -4.83
CA GLY A 49 9.94 5.06 -3.82
C GLY A 49 9.62 3.64 -4.27
N TRP A 50 8.42 3.38 -4.81
CA TRP A 50 8.00 2.06 -5.27
C TRP A 50 7.18 2.09 -6.57
N VAL A 51 7.16 0.96 -7.29
CA VAL A 51 6.28 0.70 -8.42
C VAL A 51 5.36 -0.47 -8.04
N GLN A 52 4.06 -0.21 -7.96
CA GLN A 52 3.02 -1.17 -7.59
C GLN A 52 2.38 -1.78 -8.84
N PHE A 53 2.33 -3.11 -8.90
CA PHE A 53 1.58 -3.86 -9.90
C PHE A 53 0.27 -4.38 -9.28
N PRO A 54 -0.76 -4.65 -10.08
CA PRO A 54 -1.99 -5.21 -9.55
C PRO A 54 -1.83 -6.63 -9.04
N GLN A 55 -2.65 -6.97 -8.05
CA GLN A 55 -2.92 -8.36 -7.72
C GLN A 55 -3.91 -8.92 -8.75
N LYS A 56 -3.50 -9.99 -9.46
CA LYS A 56 -4.32 -10.69 -10.44
C LYS A 56 -4.28 -12.17 -10.12
N PHE A 57 -5.39 -12.86 -10.34
CA PHE A 57 -5.57 -14.23 -9.87
C PHE A 57 -6.00 -15.16 -11.02
N HIS A 58 -5.49 -16.38 -11.03
CA HIS A 58 -5.77 -17.35 -12.10
C HIS A 58 -6.94 -18.30 -11.80
N ASN A 59 -7.38 -18.38 -10.55
CA ASN A 59 -8.42 -19.31 -10.08
C ASN A 59 -9.80 -18.65 -9.92
N ILE A 60 -10.05 -17.53 -10.61
CA ILE A 60 -11.31 -16.80 -10.51
C ILE A 60 -12.41 -17.49 -11.33
N SER A 61 -13.59 -17.66 -10.74
CA SER A 61 -14.75 -18.21 -11.44
C SER A 61 -15.31 -17.21 -12.47
N GLY A 62 -15.98 -17.69 -13.52
CA GLY A 62 -16.57 -16.80 -14.52
C GLY A 62 -17.65 -15.87 -13.99
N THR A 63 -18.29 -16.22 -12.87
CA THR A 63 -19.29 -15.36 -12.19
C THR A 63 -18.67 -14.42 -11.17
N ASP A 64 -17.61 -14.85 -10.48
CA ASP A 64 -16.83 -14.06 -9.51
C ASP A 64 -17.72 -13.24 -8.56
N ILE A 65 -18.64 -13.94 -7.89
CA ILE A 65 -19.65 -13.36 -6.99
C ILE A 65 -19.06 -12.71 -5.73
N TYR A 66 -17.78 -12.95 -5.46
CA TYR A 66 -17.04 -12.38 -4.34
C TYR A 66 -16.22 -11.15 -4.72
N ASP A 67 -16.21 -10.76 -6.00
CA ASP A 67 -15.32 -9.73 -6.55
C ASP A 67 -13.85 -9.95 -6.15
N SER A 68 -13.39 -11.21 -6.24
CA SER A 68 -12.02 -11.58 -5.89
C SER A 68 -10.99 -10.90 -6.79
N GLN A 69 -11.41 -10.41 -7.97
CA GLN A 69 -10.58 -9.58 -8.85
C GLN A 69 -10.32 -8.16 -8.32
N LEU A 70 -11.06 -7.71 -7.30
CA LEU A 70 -11.00 -6.36 -6.74
C LEU A 70 -11.06 -5.30 -7.87
N ARG A 71 -12.08 -5.41 -8.72
CA ARG A 71 -12.11 -4.72 -10.02
C ARG A 71 -11.99 -3.21 -9.87
N THR A 72 -12.74 -2.64 -8.93
CA THR A 72 -12.73 -1.21 -8.63
C THR A 72 -11.36 -0.74 -8.13
N THR A 73 -10.72 -1.50 -7.25
CA THR A 73 -9.42 -1.15 -6.67
C THR A 73 -8.34 -1.02 -7.73
N TRP A 74 -8.20 -2.02 -8.60
CA TRP A 74 -7.13 -2.06 -9.60
C TRP A 74 -7.44 -1.30 -10.89
N ALA A 75 -8.71 -1.13 -11.25
CA ALA A 75 -9.09 -0.42 -12.47
C ALA A 75 -9.39 1.07 -12.26
N ILE A 76 -9.84 1.47 -11.07
CA ILE A 76 -10.31 2.84 -10.82
C ILE A 76 -9.45 3.51 -9.75
N TYR A 77 -9.36 2.92 -8.55
CA TYR A 77 -8.70 3.59 -7.42
C TYR A 77 -7.20 3.79 -7.64
N TRP A 78 -6.44 2.74 -7.95
CA TRP A 78 -4.99 2.92 -8.12
C TRP A 78 -4.56 3.79 -9.29
N PRO A 79 -5.18 3.71 -10.49
CA PRO A 79 -4.97 4.72 -11.53
C PRO A 79 -5.29 6.15 -11.06
N GLY A 80 -6.38 6.33 -10.31
CA GLY A 80 -6.72 7.64 -9.73
C GLY A 80 -5.66 8.16 -8.74
N PHE A 81 -5.13 7.29 -7.88
CA PHE A 81 -4.03 7.61 -6.97
C PHE A 81 -2.72 7.89 -7.71
N ASP A 82 -2.48 7.23 -8.83
CA ASP A 82 -1.31 7.46 -9.69
C ASP A 82 -1.28 8.87 -10.27
N GLY A 83 -2.46 9.44 -10.57
CA GLY A 83 -2.61 10.85 -10.92
C GLY A 83 -2.25 11.85 -9.79
N LEU A 84 -2.14 11.38 -8.55
CA LEU A 84 -1.77 12.16 -7.36
C LEU A 84 -0.29 11.94 -6.99
N GLN A 85 -0.03 11.13 -5.94
CA GLN A 85 1.32 10.78 -5.50
C GLN A 85 1.61 9.28 -5.62
N GLY A 86 0.75 8.52 -6.28
CA GLY A 86 0.88 7.08 -6.48
C GLY A 86 0.08 6.24 -5.48
N PRO A 87 -0.19 4.96 -5.81
CA PRO A 87 -0.91 4.06 -4.92
C PRO A 87 -0.14 3.77 -3.63
N VAL A 88 -0.85 3.51 -2.52
CA VAL A 88 -0.21 2.95 -1.32
C VAL A 88 0.26 1.52 -1.58
N ILE A 89 1.12 1.01 -0.70
CA ILE A 89 1.60 -0.38 -0.79
C ILE A 89 0.42 -1.32 -0.51
N SER A 90 0.24 -2.33 -1.36
CA SER A 90 -0.86 -3.30 -1.29
C SER A 90 -0.35 -4.73 -1.03
N GLY A 91 0.52 -4.90 -0.04
CA GLY A 91 1.05 -6.18 0.45
C GLY A 91 2.11 -6.84 -0.43
N THR A 92 1.87 -6.93 -1.74
CA THR A 92 2.63 -7.76 -2.68
C THR A 92 2.75 -7.09 -4.06
N ASN A 93 3.50 -7.70 -4.97
CA ASN A 93 3.65 -7.29 -6.37
C ASN A 93 4.21 -5.88 -6.55
N PHE A 94 5.21 -5.49 -5.76
CA PHE A 94 5.85 -4.19 -5.92
C PHE A 94 7.37 -4.24 -5.80
N TYR A 95 8.03 -3.38 -6.59
CA TYR A 95 9.46 -3.13 -6.48
C TYR A 95 9.66 -1.82 -5.72
N ILE A 96 10.44 -1.83 -4.63
CA ILE A 96 10.69 -0.67 -3.78
C ILE A 96 12.18 -0.36 -3.67
N ARG A 97 12.51 0.93 -3.59
CA ARG A 97 13.85 1.41 -3.23
C ARG A 97 14.16 1.08 -1.78
N ARG A 98 15.27 0.40 -1.54
CA ARG A 98 15.77 0.09 -0.19
C ARG A 98 15.89 1.35 0.68
N LYS A 99 16.37 2.46 0.10
CA LYS A 99 16.51 3.73 0.82
C LYS A 99 15.19 4.32 1.32
N ALA A 100 14.07 4.04 0.64
CA ALA A 100 12.75 4.47 1.10
C ALA A 100 12.40 3.78 2.42
N LEU A 101 12.64 2.46 2.52
CA LEU A 101 12.43 1.69 3.74
C LEU A 101 13.41 2.06 4.87
N PHE A 102 14.59 2.57 4.55
CA PHE A 102 15.54 3.02 5.58
C PHE A 102 15.27 4.46 6.08
N GLY A 103 14.28 5.16 5.54
CA GLY A 103 13.91 6.49 6.03
C GLY A 103 14.94 7.59 5.69
N PHE A 104 15.66 7.42 4.59
CA PHE A 104 16.58 8.44 4.06
C PHE A 104 15.82 9.73 3.72
N ASP A 105 16.46 10.89 3.91
CA ASP A 105 15.90 12.14 3.41
C ASP A 105 15.95 12.14 1.87
N ILE A 106 14.87 12.60 1.26
CA ILE A 106 14.71 12.62 -0.20
C ILE A 106 15.56 13.74 -0.81
N ASP A 107 15.78 14.84 -0.08
CA ASP A 107 16.36 16.07 -0.61
C ASP A 107 17.89 15.99 -0.71
N ASP A 108 18.54 15.45 0.32
CA ASP A 108 20.01 15.33 0.37
C ASP A 108 20.53 13.88 0.37
N GLY A 109 19.62 12.88 0.43
CA GLY A 109 20.00 11.47 0.48
C GLY A 109 20.77 11.08 1.74
N SER A 110 20.74 11.91 2.77
CA SER A 110 21.49 11.67 4.00
C SER A 110 20.86 10.54 4.83
N VAL A 111 21.73 9.78 5.47
CA VAL A 111 21.34 8.79 6.48
C VAL A 111 20.91 9.55 7.75
N PRO A 112 19.88 9.09 8.48
CA PRO A 112 19.51 9.68 9.77
C PRO A 112 20.71 9.89 10.71
N LYS A 113 20.80 11.05 11.38
CA LYS A 113 21.96 11.42 12.23
C LYS A 113 22.23 10.40 13.36
N ASP A 114 21.16 9.87 13.96
CA ASP A 114 21.23 8.87 15.05
C ASP A 114 21.21 7.44 14.49
N ILE A 115 22.22 7.11 13.68
CA ILE A 115 22.29 5.86 12.90
C ILE A 115 22.13 4.61 13.77
N ARG A 116 22.74 4.58 14.97
CA ARG A 116 22.66 3.40 15.85
C ARG A 116 21.28 3.21 16.47
N ASP A 117 20.61 4.30 16.83
CA ASP A 117 19.24 4.26 17.35
C ASP A 117 18.27 3.84 16.22
N CYS A 118 18.57 4.22 14.98
CA CYS A 118 17.81 3.85 13.78
C CYS A 118 17.99 2.38 13.38
N PHE A 119 19.23 1.93 13.28
CA PHE A 119 19.59 0.71 12.56
C PHE A 119 20.18 -0.39 13.45
N GLY A 120 20.46 -0.10 14.72
CA GLY A 120 21.05 -1.03 15.68
C GLY A 120 22.57 -0.93 15.78
N SER A 121 23.17 -1.90 16.47
CA SER A 121 24.58 -1.86 16.86
C SER A 121 25.56 -2.41 15.81
N SER A 122 25.07 -3.09 14.77
CA SER A 122 25.95 -3.70 13.74
C SER A 122 26.71 -2.65 12.93
N ASN A 123 28.05 -2.74 12.95
CA ASN A 123 28.91 -1.87 12.16
C ASN A 123 28.86 -2.21 10.66
N GLU A 124 28.81 -3.51 10.32
CA GLU A 124 28.80 -3.94 8.92
C GLU A 124 27.46 -3.61 8.24
N PHE A 125 26.35 -3.72 8.96
CA PHE A 125 25.05 -3.27 8.46
C PHE A 125 25.00 -1.74 8.31
N ILE A 126 25.49 -0.98 9.29
CA ILE A 126 25.58 0.48 9.16
C ILE A 126 26.44 0.88 7.94
N LYS A 127 27.54 0.16 7.71
CA LYS A 127 28.41 0.38 6.57
C LYS A 127 27.72 0.05 5.25
N SER A 128 26.91 -1.01 5.18
CA SER A 128 26.16 -1.37 3.96
C SER A 128 25.11 -0.31 3.61
N ILE A 129 24.47 0.30 4.62
CA ILE A 129 23.52 1.40 4.43
C ILE A 129 24.18 2.61 3.78
N SER A 130 25.37 3.01 4.22
CA SER A 130 26.13 4.13 3.64
C SER A 130 26.62 3.86 2.20
N GLN A 131 26.54 2.62 1.73
CA GLN A 131 26.97 2.19 0.40
C GLN A 131 25.81 1.97 -0.59
N ASN A 132 24.56 2.18 -0.18
CA ASN A 132 23.33 1.78 -0.89
C ASN A 132 23.21 2.26 -2.36
N ASP A 133 23.86 3.38 -2.73
CA ASP A 133 23.85 3.92 -4.10
C ASP A 133 25.17 3.72 -4.86
N LYS A 134 26.23 3.22 -4.21
CA LYS A 134 27.48 2.89 -4.91
C LYS A 134 27.31 1.51 -5.49
N SER A 135 27.18 1.44 -6.82
CA SER A 135 27.44 0.24 -7.61
C SER A 135 28.88 -0.21 -7.32
N SER A 136 29.11 -0.88 -6.20
CA SER A 136 30.06 -1.97 -6.23
C SER A 136 29.40 -2.96 -7.16
N ALA A 137 29.93 -3.13 -8.37
CA ALA A 137 29.85 -4.43 -9.01
C ALA A 137 30.30 -5.40 -7.93
N ILE A 138 29.34 -6.05 -7.25
CA ILE A 138 29.63 -7.01 -6.22
C ILE A 138 30.24 -8.15 -7.01
N LYS A 139 31.58 -8.13 -7.15
CA LYS A 139 32.35 -9.37 -7.25
C LYS A 139 31.71 -10.27 -6.22
N SER A 140 31.18 -11.42 -6.65
CA SER A 140 30.56 -12.41 -5.78
C SER A 140 31.25 -12.34 -4.42
N ARG A 141 30.59 -11.73 -3.42
CA ARG A 141 31.11 -11.80 -2.07
C ARG A 141 31.00 -13.27 -1.76
N ASP A 142 32.10 -13.99 -1.87
CA ASP A 142 32.15 -15.37 -1.44
C ASP A 142 31.55 -15.38 -0.03
N ILE A 143 30.56 -16.23 0.19
CA ILE A 143 29.83 -16.31 1.44
C ILE A 143 30.86 -16.69 2.50
N SER A 144 31.39 -15.69 3.19
CA SER A 144 32.39 -15.90 4.22
C SER A 144 31.68 -16.25 5.53
N PRO A 145 32.31 -17.05 6.40
CA PRO A 145 31.77 -17.32 7.74
C PRO A 145 31.44 -16.03 8.50
N VAL A 146 32.27 -14.98 8.33
CA VAL A 146 32.05 -13.66 8.95
C VAL A 146 30.77 -12.99 8.45
N LEU A 147 30.48 -13.07 7.14
CA LEU A 147 29.25 -12.52 6.58
C LEU A 147 28.01 -13.27 7.08
N LEU A 148 28.15 -14.59 7.29
CA LEU A 148 27.08 -15.42 7.83
C LEU A 148 26.82 -15.14 9.31
N GLU A 149 27.87 -14.99 10.13
CA GLU A 149 27.75 -14.57 11.52
C GLU A 149 27.08 -13.20 11.64
N GLU A 150 27.46 -12.26 10.77
CA GLU A 150 26.83 -10.94 10.72
C GLU A 150 25.35 -11.03 10.32
N ALA A 151 25.01 -11.85 9.32
CA ALA A 151 23.62 -12.11 8.94
C ALA A 151 22.81 -12.71 10.10
N HIS A 152 23.39 -13.65 10.85
CA HIS A 152 22.75 -14.21 12.05
C HIS A 152 22.55 -13.16 13.14
N PHE A 153 23.55 -12.29 13.36
CA PHE A 153 23.48 -11.24 14.35
C PHE A 153 22.34 -10.24 14.06
N VAL A 154 22.26 -9.73 12.82
CA VAL A 154 21.19 -8.78 12.42
C VAL A 154 19.81 -9.43 12.30
N ALA A 155 19.75 -10.77 12.24
CA ALA A 155 18.52 -11.55 12.28
C ALA A 155 18.06 -11.95 13.69
N SER A 156 18.86 -11.67 14.72
CA SER A 156 18.54 -12.07 16.09
C SER A 156 17.26 -11.38 16.61
N CYS A 157 16.53 -12.08 17.47
CA CYS A 157 15.27 -11.59 18.04
C CYS A 157 15.44 -10.35 18.93
N THR A 158 16.64 -10.11 19.44
CA THR A 158 16.97 -8.96 20.29
C THR A 158 17.53 -7.78 19.52
N TYR A 159 17.80 -7.93 18.21
CA TYR A 159 18.50 -6.91 17.42
C TYR A 159 17.77 -5.56 17.41
N GLU A 160 16.44 -5.59 17.40
CA GLU A 160 15.61 -4.39 17.33
C GLU A 160 15.41 -3.72 18.70
N LYS A 161 15.88 -4.33 19.79
CA LYS A 161 15.66 -3.81 21.15
C LYS A 161 16.34 -2.45 21.33
N GLY A 162 15.54 -1.44 21.66
CA GLY A 162 16.02 -0.07 21.86
C GLY A 162 16.29 0.69 20.57
N THR A 163 15.90 0.12 19.42
CA THR A 163 15.95 0.80 18.12
C THR A 163 14.57 1.31 17.71
N ILE A 164 14.50 2.08 16.62
CA ILE A 164 13.23 2.54 16.01
C ILE A 164 12.81 1.71 14.79
N TRP A 165 13.22 0.44 14.70
CA TRP A 165 12.69 -0.51 13.72
C TRP A 165 11.19 -0.71 13.91
N GLY A 166 10.42 -0.66 12.82
CA GLY A 166 8.95 -0.63 12.83
C GLY A 166 8.33 0.69 13.33
N ASP A 167 9.08 1.41 14.18
CA ASP A 167 8.99 2.82 14.56
C ASP A 167 9.05 3.83 13.40
N LYS A 168 10.15 3.89 12.68
CA LYS A 168 10.37 4.86 11.59
C LYS A 168 11.18 4.28 10.44
N VAL A 169 11.73 3.09 10.66
CA VAL A 169 12.59 2.35 9.74
C VAL A 169 11.94 1.01 9.45
N GLY A 170 11.92 0.63 8.18
CA GLY A 170 11.31 -0.60 7.68
C GLY A 170 9.79 -0.53 7.56
N PHE A 171 9.19 -1.71 7.50
CA PHE A 171 7.75 -1.93 7.58
C PHE A 171 7.24 -1.65 9.00
N ARG A 172 6.08 -1.02 9.09
CA ARG A 172 5.46 -0.54 10.35
C ARG A 172 4.88 -1.69 11.19
N TYR A 173 4.77 -1.51 12.51
CA TYR A 173 4.26 -2.56 13.41
C TYR A 173 2.87 -2.31 14.01
N ASP A 174 2.38 -1.07 13.99
CA ASP A 174 1.21 -0.67 14.79
C ASP A 174 -0.15 -0.95 14.12
N SER A 175 -0.21 -1.74 13.04
CA SER A 175 -1.50 -2.12 12.45
C SER A 175 -1.42 -3.47 11.74
N VAL A 176 -2.56 -4.16 11.67
CA VAL A 176 -2.73 -5.44 10.94
C VAL A 176 -2.73 -5.28 9.41
N VAL A 177 -2.75 -4.04 8.92
CA VAL A 177 -2.52 -3.65 7.51
C VAL A 177 -1.25 -2.80 7.44
N GLU A 178 -0.13 -3.42 7.82
CA GLU A 178 1.17 -2.75 7.91
C GLU A 178 1.66 -2.24 6.56
N ASP A 179 1.21 -2.86 5.48
CA ASP A 179 1.48 -2.46 4.11
C ASP A 179 0.94 -1.06 3.82
N VAL A 180 -0.35 -0.83 4.03
CA VAL A 180 -1.01 0.47 3.86
C VAL A 180 -0.39 1.49 4.82
N MET A 181 -0.14 1.11 6.07
CA MET A 181 0.48 1.99 7.07
C MET A 181 1.89 2.43 6.63
N THR A 182 2.70 1.49 6.12
CA THR A 182 4.05 1.76 5.61
C THR A 182 3.99 2.67 4.39
N GLY A 183 3.13 2.37 3.42
CA GLY A 183 2.94 3.19 2.22
C GLY A 183 2.55 4.63 2.55
N ALA A 184 1.54 4.82 3.41
CA ALA A 184 1.09 6.13 3.85
C ALA A 184 2.20 6.90 4.60
N TYR A 185 2.96 6.21 5.47
CA TYR A 185 4.10 6.80 6.17
C TYR A 185 5.19 7.29 5.20
N LEU A 186 5.55 6.46 4.21
CA LEU A 186 6.54 6.84 3.20
C LEU A 186 6.07 8.05 2.37
N GLN A 187 4.78 8.12 2.03
CA GLN A 187 4.20 9.29 1.36
C GLN A 187 4.18 10.54 2.24
N HIS A 188 3.98 10.40 3.56
CA HIS A 188 4.18 11.52 4.49
C HIS A 188 5.62 12.00 4.53
N LYS A 189 6.60 11.11 4.33
CA LYS A 189 8.01 11.46 4.15
C LYS A 189 8.34 12.05 2.78
N GLY A 190 7.37 12.10 1.86
CA GLY A 190 7.49 12.70 0.53
C GLY A 190 7.82 11.71 -0.58
N TRP A 191 7.92 10.41 -0.28
CA TRP A 191 8.06 9.40 -1.31
C TRP A 191 6.79 9.32 -2.15
N ARG A 192 6.95 9.07 -3.44
CA ARG A 192 5.88 8.86 -4.40
C ARG A 192 5.94 7.43 -4.89
N SER A 193 4.86 6.95 -5.50
CA SER A 193 4.82 5.66 -6.16
C SER A 193 4.29 5.78 -7.57
N ALA A 194 4.46 4.72 -8.34
CA ALA A 194 3.87 4.57 -9.65
C ALA A 194 3.00 3.31 -9.70
N TYR A 195 1.89 3.37 -10.41
CA TYR A 195 1.07 2.21 -10.73
C TYR A 195 1.37 1.70 -12.13
N LEU A 196 1.61 0.38 -12.26
CA LEU A 196 1.84 -0.24 -13.56
C LEU A 196 0.91 -1.44 -13.78
N ASN A 197 0.00 -1.32 -14.74
CA ASN A 197 -0.94 -2.38 -15.13
C ASN A 197 -0.89 -2.66 -16.65
N PRO A 198 0.12 -3.42 -17.12
CA PRO A 198 0.24 -3.87 -18.50
C PRO A 198 -0.81 -4.92 -18.87
N ALA A 199 -1.08 -5.08 -20.16
CA ALA A 199 -2.11 -6.00 -20.67
C ALA A 199 -1.88 -7.46 -20.27
N ARG A 200 -0.61 -7.91 -20.24
CA ARG A 200 -0.23 -9.19 -19.61
C ARG A 200 0.06 -8.93 -18.14
N PRO A 201 -0.64 -9.60 -17.19
CA PRO A 201 -0.30 -9.50 -15.77
C PRO A 201 1.14 -9.96 -15.50
N GLN A 202 1.91 -9.15 -14.79
CA GLN A 202 3.30 -9.47 -14.41
C GLN A 202 3.35 -10.50 -13.30
N PHE A 203 2.33 -10.48 -12.44
CA PHE A 203 2.18 -11.38 -11.32
C PHE A 203 0.80 -12.02 -11.39
N LEU A 204 0.75 -13.31 -11.05
CA LEU A 204 -0.48 -14.05 -10.88
C LEU A 204 -0.43 -14.77 -9.54
N GLY A 205 -1.58 -14.83 -8.87
CA GLY A 205 -1.70 -15.61 -7.64
C GLY A 205 -2.99 -16.42 -7.57
N THR A 206 -3.21 -16.98 -6.38
CA THR A 206 -4.41 -17.76 -6.05
C THR A 206 -5.28 -16.97 -5.08
N ALA A 207 -6.47 -16.57 -5.50
CA ALA A 207 -7.45 -15.91 -4.64
C ALA A 207 -8.08 -16.91 -3.66
N THR A 208 -8.63 -16.39 -2.55
CA THR A 208 -9.49 -17.17 -1.64
C THR A 208 -10.69 -17.74 -2.39
N ALA A 209 -10.92 -19.04 -2.23
CA ALA A 209 -12.02 -19.74 -2.89
C ALA A 209 -13.28 -19.82 -2.03
N ASN A 210 -13.12 -19.70 -0.71
CA ASN A 210 -14.17 -19.89 0.27
C ASN A 210 -14.63 -18.57 0.90
N LEU A 211 -15.92 -18.48 1.20
CA LEU A 211 -16.51 -17.27 1.77
C LEU A 211 -15.98 -16.95 3.16
N ASP A 212 -15.73 -17.96 3.99
CA ASP A 212 -15.21 -17.78 5.35
C ASP A 212 -13.79 -17.18 5.35
N GLU A 213 -12.91 -17.67 4.48
CA GLU A 213 -11.57 -17.09 4.28
C GLU A 213 -11.64 -15.64 3.78
N LEU A 214 -12.52 -15.37 2.81
CA LEU A 214 -12.76 -14.02 2.29
C LEU A 214 -13.25 -13.08 3.40
N LEU A 215 -14.18 -13.53 4.25
CA LEU A 215 -14.70 -12.72 5.35
C LEU A 215 -13.63 -12.45 6.41
N VAL A 216 -12.80 -13.43 6.75
CA VAL A 216 -11.66 -13.23 7.67
C VAL A 216 -10.66 -12.21 7.11
N GLN A 217 -10.34 -12.31 5.82
CA GLN A 217 -9.49 -11.34 5.13
C GLN A 217 -10.11 -9.94 5.14
N GLY A 218 -11.40 -9.84 4.81
CA GLY A 218 -12.14 -8.59 4.85
C GLY A 218 -12.18 -7.96 6.24
N ILE A 219 -12.39 -8.75 7.29
CA ILE A 219 -12.37 -8.26 8.68
C ILE A 219 -11.00 -7.68 9.03
N ARG A 220 -9.91 -8.38 8.68
CA ARG A 220 -8.54 -7.90 8.93
C ARG A 220 -8.27 -6.57 8.23
N TRP A 221 -8.63 -6.47 6.95
CA TRP A 221 -8.44 -5.25 6.18
C TRP A 221 -9.25 -4.08 6.76
N ASN A 222 -10.54 -4.27 6.99
CA ASN A 222 -11.40 -3.21 7.51
C ASN A 222 -11.01 -2.78 8.93
N ALA A 223 -10.66 -3.73 9.81
CA ALA A 223 -10.21 -3.40 11.16
C ALA A 223 -8.91 -2.59 11.15
N GLY A 224 -7.91 -3.02 10.37
CA GLY A 224 -6.63 -2.31 10.27
C GLY A 224 -6.75 -0.94 9.62
N LEU A 225 -7.55 -0.82 8.55
CA LEU A 225 -7.79 0.47 7.91
C LEU A 225 -8.43 1.46 8.89
N LEU A 226 -9.45 1.01 9.63
CA LEU A 226 -10.14 1.84 10.62
C LEU A 226 -9.20 2.21 11.79
N GLU A 227 -8.35 1.28 12.24
CA GLU A 227 -7.30 1.55 13.24
C GLU A 227 -6.37 2.67 12.77
N ILE A 228 -5.90 2.65 11.52
CA ILE A 228 -5.11 3.75 10.94
C ILE A 228 -5.92 5.04 10.94
N GLY A 229 -7.16 5.01 10.45
CA GLY A 229 -8.02 6.17 10.29
C GLY A 229 -8.42 6.87 11.60
N LEU A 230 -8.56 6.11 12.69
CA LEU A 230 -8.94 6.61 14.02
C LEU A 230 -7.74 6.87 14.95
N SER A 231 -6.52 6.46 14.56
CA SER A 231 -5.32 6.66 15.37
C SER A 231 -4.62 8.00 15.08
N LYS A 232 -3.54 8.25 15.81
CA LYS A 232 -2.58 9.34 15.53
C LYS A 232 -1.95 9.26 14.13
N TYR A 233 -2.08 8.12 13.45
CA TYR A 233 -1.53 7.87 12.11
C TYR A 233 -2.49 8.22 10.97
N CYS A 234 -3.67 8.77 11.28
CA CYS A 234 -4.64 9.17 10.28
C CYS A 234 -4.03 10.13 9.23
N PRO A 235 -4.10 9.79 7.92
CA PRO A 235 -3.34 10.53 6.89
C PRO A 235 -3.65 12.04 6.80
N LEU A 236 -4.89 12.43 7.14
CA LEU A 236 -5.34 13.82 7.11
C LEU A 236 -4.65 14.68 8.18
N ILE A 237 -4.49 14.14 9.38
CA ILE A 237 -4.00 14.88 10.55
C ILE A 237 -2.53 14.60 10.87
N TYR A 238 -1.93 13.57 10.27
CA TYR A 238 -0.53 13.20 10.52
C TYR A 238 0.43 14.34 10.17
N ARG A 239 1.36 14.64 11.09
CA ARG A 239 2.36 15.71 10.96
C ARG A 239 3.71 15.30 11.54
N PRO A 240 4.83 15.83 10.99
CA PRO A 240 4.94 16.61 9.75
C PRO A 240 4.68 15.72 8.51
N SER A 241 4.24 16.33 7.41
CA SER A 241 3.82 15.58 6.22
C SER A 241 4.06 16.37 4.93
N ARG A 242 4.78 15.75 3.99
CA ARG A 242 5.00 16.21 2.60
C ARG A 242 3.93 15.70 1.63
N MET A 243 2.92 15.02 2.14
CA MET A 243 1.79 14.52 1.36
C MET A 243 0.88 15.70 0.95
N GLN A 244 0.52 15.76 -0.34
CA GLN A 244 -0.39 16.74 -0.92
C GLN A 244 -1.79 16.62 -0.33
N PHE A 245 -2.52 17.73 -0.27
CA PHE A 245 -3.82 17.77 0.38
C PHE A 245 -4.84 16.80 -0.22
N LEU A 246 -4.95 16.74 -1.55
CA LEU A 246 -5.87 15.82 -2.21
C LEU A 246 -5.49 14.35 -1.98
N HIS A 247 -4.19 14.04 -1.95
CA HIS A 247 -3.69 12.70 -1.62
C HIS A 247 -3.97 12.32 -0.16
N LYS A 248 -3.89 13.27 0.77
CA LYS A 248 -4.31 13.07 2.17
C LYS A 248 -5.78 12.71 2.27
N LEU A 249 -6.64 13.47 1.57
CA LEU A 249 -8.08 13.19 1.56
C LEU A 249 -8.36 11.79 0.99
N ALA A 250 -7.76 11.45 -0.14
CA ALA A 250 -7.93 10.14 -0.78
C ALA A 250 -7.44 8.99 0.13
N THR A 251 -6.26 9.13 0.73
CA THR A 251 -5.70 8.09 1.61
C THR A 251 -6.52 7.96 2.90
N THR A 252 -7.00 9.07 3.47
CA THR A 252 -7.91 9.04 4.62
C THR A 252 -9.26 8.43 4.28
N TRP A 253 -9.79 8.67 3.07
CA TRP A 253 -11.00 7.99 2.62
C TRP A 253 -10.81 6.48 2.59
N ILE A 254 -9.68 5.96 2.10
CA ILE A 254 -9.37 4.51 2.18
C ILE A 254 -9.37 4.02 3.64
N SER A 255 -8.70 4.73 4.55
CA SER A 255 -8.64 4.33 5.96
C SER A 255 -10.00 4.37 6.66
N LEU A 256 -10.90 5.28 6.26
CA LEU A 256 -12.22 5.45 6.87
C LEU A 256 -13.34 4.78 6.08
N PHE A 257 -13.04 4.17 4.93
CA PHE A 257 -13.99 3.38 4.13
C PHE A 257 -14.81 2.39 4.97
N PRO A 258 -14.24 1.68 5.98
CA PRO A 258 -15.01 0.77 6.81
C PRO A 258 -16.23 1.41 7.50
N ILE A 259 -16.24 2.74 7.74
CA ILE A 259 -17.35 3.48 8.38
C ILE A 259 -18.59 3.55 7.47
N GLU A 260 -18.45 3.34 6.16
CA GLU A 260 -19.56 3.34 5.20
C GLU A 260 -20.63 2.28 5.53
N PHE A 261 -20.31 1.29 6.37
CA PHE A 261 -21.30 0.33 6.90
C PHE A 261 -22.48 1.03 7.58
N LEU A 262 -22.27 2.18 8.24
CA LEU A 262 -23.35 2.93 8.89
C LEU A 262 -24.41 3.38 7.88
N SER A 263 -23.96 3.89 6.73
CA SER A 263 -24.85 4.31 5.64
C SER A 263 -25.60 3.13 5.05
N ILE A 264 -24.93 1.98 4.88
CA ILE A 264 -25.55 0.74 4.39
C ILE A 264 -26.63 0.25 5.36
N TRP A 265 -26.35 0.25 6.67
CA TRP A 265 -27.30 -0.16 7.71
C TRP A 265 -28.53 0.76 7.76
N CYS A 266 -28.33 2.07 7.66
CA CYS A 266 -29.42 3.02 7.51
C CYS A 266 -30.28 2.69 6.28
N PHE A 267 -29.66 2.40 5.14
CA PHE A 267 -30.36 2.07 3.90
C PHE A 267 -31.12 0.73 3.95
N ALA A 268 -30.61 -0.25 4.71
CA ALA A 268 -31.25 -1.55 4.87
C ALA A 268 -32.44 -1.51 5.86
N ILE A 269 -32.31 -0.73 6.93
CA ILE A 269 -33.26 -0.74 8.05
C ILE A 269 -34.35 0.32 7.89
N ILE A 270 -34.00 1.57 7.56
CA ILE A 270 -34.94 2.70 7.56
C ILE A 270 -36.10 2.46 6.58
N PRO A 271 -35.87 2.09 5.29
CA PRO A 271 -36.98 1.87 4.36
C PRO A 271 -37.93 0.76 4.81
N SER A 272 -37.39 -0.33 5.37
CA SER A 272 -38.17 -1.47 5.88
C SER A 272 -39.05 -1.06 7.06
N LEU A 273 -38.51 -0.30 8.02
CA LEU A 273 -39.29 0.23 9.14
C LEU A 273 -40.35 1.22 8.66
N CYS A 274 -39.98 2.17 7.80
CA CYS A 274 -40.92 3.13 7.22
C CYS A 274 -42.07 2.43 6.49
N PHE A 275 -41.78 1.36 5.75
CA PHE A 275 -42.79 0.55 5.08
C PHE A 275 -43.78 -0.09 6.06
N VAL A 276 -43.28 -0.73 7.13
CA VAL A 276 -44.11 -1.37 8.16
C VAL A 276 -45.00 -0.37 8.89
N TYR A 277 -44.49 0.81 9.20
CA TYR A 277 -45.23 1.85 9.92
C TYR A 277 -46.04 2.79 9.03
N GLY A 278 -46.03 2.59 7.71
CA GLY A 278 -46.72 3.46 6.75
C GLY A 278 -46.17 4.89 6.71
N ILE A 279 -44.91 5.09 7.08
CA ILE A 279 -44.24 6.39 7.07
C ILE A 279 -43.65 6.64 5.68
N PRO A 280 -44.10 7.68 4.94
CA PRO A 280 -43.51 7.99 3.64
C PRO A 280 -42.08 8.52 3.81
N LEU A 281 -41.10 7.83 3.21
CA LEU A 281 -39.68 8.21 3.28
C LEU A 281 -39.27 9.25 2.23
N TYR A 282 -39.93 9.25 1.07
CA TYR A 282 -39.58 10.08 -0.09
C TYR A 282 -40.63 11.19 -0.32
N PRO A 283 -40.22 12.36 -0.85
CA PRO A 283 -41.14 13.45 -1.15
C PRO A 283 -42.15 13.03 -2.22
N LYS A 284 -43.38 13.54 -2.11
CA LYS A 284 -44.40 13.40 -3.16
C LYS A 284 -43.98 14.19 -4.40
N VAL A 285 -44.44 13.81 -5.59
CA VAL A 285 -44.16 14.58 -6.83
C VAL A 285 -44.67 16.02 -6.76
N SER A 286 -45.74 16.26 -5.99
CA SER A 286 -46.28 17.60 -5.74
C SER A 286 -45.44 18.43 -4.76
N ASP A 287 -44.47 17.82 -4.08
CA ASP A 287 -43.60 18.47 -3.10
C ASP A 287 -42.43 19.17 -3.83
N PRO A 288 -42.16 20.46 -3.58
CA PRO A 288 -41.00 21.15 -4.16
C PRO A 288 -39.65 20.43 -3.95
N PHE A 289 -39.48 19.68 -2.84
CA PHE A 289 -38.26 18.91 -2.56
C PHE A 289 -38.08 17.70 -3.48
N PHE A 290 -39.12 17.28 -4.21
CA PHE A 290 -39.01 16.21 -5.21
C PHE A 290 -37.97 16.53 -6.29
N ILE A 291 -37.83 17.80 -6.67
CA ILE A 291 -36.85 18.21 -7.69
C ILE A 291 -35.41 17.91 -7.22
N ALA A 292 -35.11 18.20 -5.96
CA ALA A 292 -33.79 17.90 -5.39
C ALA A 292 -33.53 16.38 -5.34
N PHE A 293 -34.54 15.60 -4.93
CA PHE A 293 -34.45 14.13 -4.94
C PHE A 293 -34.23 13.58 -6.36
N ALA A 294 -35.01 14.04 -7.34
CA ALA A 294 -34.90 13.61 -8.72
C ALA A 294 -33.53 13.98 -9.32
N PHE A 295 -33.02 15.17 -9.03
CA PHE A 295 -31.68 15.59 -9.44
C PHE A 295 -30.60 14.65 -8.89
N VAL A 296 -30.60 14.40 -7.57
CA VAL A 296 -29.60 13.50 -6.95
C VAL A 296 -29.71 12.09 -7.52
N PHE A 297 -30.92 11.57 -7.72
CA PHE A 297 -31.14 10.27 -8.32
C PHE A 297 -30.56 10.19 -9.75
N ILE A 298 -30.91 11.13 -10.63
CA ILE A 298 -30.43 11.18 -12.01
C ILE A 298 -28.91 11.36 -12.05
N ALA A 299 -28.37 12.30 -11.27
CA ALA A 299 -26.93 12.56 -11.20
C ALA A 299 -26.15 11.31 -10.76
N SER A 300 -26.66 10.54 -9.80
CA SER A 300 -26.02 9.29 -9.35
C SER A 300 -25.97 8.22 -10.45
N ARG A 301 -27.04 8.12 -11.27
CA ARG A 301 -27.08 7.20 -12.41
C ARG A 301 -26.16 7.65 -13.53
N PHE A 302 -26.16 8.95 -13.82
CA PHE A 302 -25.28 9.51 -14.84
C PHE A 302 -23.80 9.33 -14.48
N LYS A 303 -23.44 9.53 -13.21
CA LYS A 303 -22.10 9.26 -12.71
C LYS A 303 -21.67 7.82 -12.99
N GLY A 304 -22.50 6.83 -12.64
CA GLY A 304 -22.18 5.42 -12.88
C GLY A 304 -21.95 5.12 -14.36
N ILE A 305 -22.80 5.67 -15.24
CA ILE A 305 -22.64 5.52 -16.69
C ILE A 305 -21.31 6.12 -17.16
N CYS A 306 -20.95 7.32 -16.69
CA CYS A 306 -19.69 7.95 -17.07
C CYS A 306 -18.46 7.15 -16.61
N GLU A 307 -18.52 6.53 -15.43
CA GLU A 307 -17.43 5.70 -14.89
C GLU A 307 -17.27 4.39 -15.68
N ASP A 308 -18.34 3.83 -16.24
CA ASP A 308 -18.27 2.63 -17.10
C ASP A 308 -17.64 2.89 -18.48
N PHE A 309 -17.60 4.16 -18.94
CA PHE A 309 -17.07 4.56 -20.25
C PHE A 309 -15.61 5.08 -20.20
N ILE A 310 -14.98 5.15 -19.03
CA ILE A 310 -13.58 5.57 -18.82
C ILE A 310 -12.70 4.33 -18.64
#